data_AF-A0A2V8J091-F1
#
_entry.id   AF-A0A2V8J091-F1
#
_cell.length_a   1.000
_cell.length_b   1.000
_cell.length_c   1.000
_cell.angle_alpha   90.00
_cell.angle_beta   90.00
_cell.angle_gamma   90.00
#
_symmetry.space_group_name_H-M   'P 1'
#
loop_
_entity.id
_entity.type
_entity.pdbx_description
1 polymer ?
#
loop_
_entity_poly.entity_id
_entity_poly.type
_entity_poly.pdbx_seq_one_letter_code
_entity_poly.pdbx_strand_id
1 'polypeptide(L)'
;MSTDRGRLDRSPQGDESLPKNRVAKPVTIETIGSGTCSYTLDFGDGNRDTRSRQFPDHVRHNYPAPDKYTVAAAANPPCSGSARTTLVIRPRR
;
A
#
# COMPACT_ATOMS: atom_id res chain seq x y z
N MET A 1 7.60 -62.48 -9.91
CA MET A 1 6.71 -61.30 -9.84
C MET A 1 6.88 -60.68 -8.47
N SER A 2 7.77 -59.69 -8.35
CA SER A 2 7.44 -58.24 -8.28
C SER A 2 7.00 -57.83 -6.87
N THR A 3 7.97 -57.46 -6.02
CA THR A 3 8.29 -56.08 -5.55
C THR A 3 7.41 -55.60 -4.40
N ASP A 4 7.90 -55.77 -3.17
CA ASP A 4 7.52 -54.95 -2.03
C ASP A 4 8.51 -53.78 -1.91
N ARG A 5 8.03 -52.56 -2.18
CA ARG A 5 8.73 -51.29 -1.93
C ARG A 5 7.73 -50.33 -1.34
N GLY A 6 7.57 -50.36 -0.01
CA GLY A 6 6.85 -49.34 0.75
C GLY A 6 7.79 -48.57 1.68
N ARG A 7 8.62 -47.68 1.12
CA ARG A 7 9.54 -46.82 1.87
C ARG A 7 8.87 -45.47 2.17
N LEU A 8 8.91 -45.11 3.45
CA LEU A 8 8.88 -43.79 4.10
C LEU A 8 7.82 -42.73 3.74
N ASP A 9 7.22 -42.23 4.82
CA ASP A 9 6.90 -40.83 5.11
C ASP A 9 6.01 -40.10 4.09
N ARG A 10 4.74 -39.94 4.48
CA ARG A 10 4.01 -38.72 4.18
C ARG A 10 3.11 -38.32 5.34
N SER A 11 3.50 -37.26 6.03
CA SER A 11 2.61 -36.24 6.59
C SER A 11 3.43 -34.97 6.82
N PRO A 12 2.87 -33.76 6.78
CA PRO A 12 1.71 -33.26 6.02
C PRO A 12 2.11 -31.96 5.27
N GLN A 13 1.87 -31.87 3.96
CA GLN A 13 1.87 -30.53 3.35
C GLN A 13 0.47 -29.96 3.53
N GLY A 14 0.26 -29.33 4.69
CA GLY A 14 -0.69 -28.23 4.76
C GLY A 14 -0.31 -27.27 3.63
N ASP A 15 -1.25 -26.99 2.74
CA ASP A 15 -1.21 -25.76 1.96
C ASP A 15 -1.30 -24.62 2.98
N GLU A 16 -0.14 -24.31 3.53
CA GLU A 16 0.11 -23.19 4.39
C GLU A 16 -0.15 -21.98 3.50
N SER A 17 -1.41 -21.54 3.53
CA SER A 17 -1.85 -20.24 3.09
C SER A 17 -1.01 -19.22 3.84
N LEU A 18 0.19 -18.96 3.34
CA LEU A 18 1.08 -17.91 3.80
C LEU A 18 0.19 -16.67 3.89
N PRO A 19 0.05 -16.02 5.05
CA PRO A 19 -0.59 -14.72 5.05
C PRO A 19 0.23 -13.88 4.08
N LYS A 20 -0.38 -13.43 2.97
CA LYS A 20 0.28 -12.60 1.96
C LYS A 20 0.58 -11.19 2.51
N ASN A 21 0.97 -11.08 3.77
CA ASN A 21 1.58 -9.91 4.37
C ASN A 21 3.04 -9.78 3.95
N ARG A 22 3.31 -9.86 2.63
CA ARG A 22 4.49 -9.19 2.09
C ARG A 22 4.20 -7.70 2.12
N VAL A 23 4.30 -7.10 3.30
CA VAL A 23 4.11 -5.66 3.50
C VAL A 23 5.01 -4.95 2.49
N ALA A 24 4.40 -4.24 1.53
CA ALA A 24 5.15 -3.44 0.58
C ALA A 24 6.06 -2.48 1.37
N LYS A 25 7.21 -2.11 0.80
CA LYS A 25 8.04 -1.06 1.42
C LYS A 25 7.15 0.18 1.54
N PRO A 26 7.12 0.88 2.69
CA PRO A 26 6.34 2.11 2.82
C PRO A 26 6.72 3.07 1.70
N VAL A 27 5.72 3.62 1.03
CA VAL A 27 5.91 4.68 0.04
C VAL A 27 5.76 6.02 0.74
N THR A 28 6.67 6.94 0.43
CA THR A 28 6.54 8.34 0.84
C THR A 28 5.88 9.13 -0.28
N ILE A 29 4.77 9.79 0.03
CA ILE A 29 4.06 10.70 -0.85
C ILE A 29 4.39 12.12 -0.38
N GLU A 30 4.98 12.92 -1.26
CA GLU A 30 5.18 14.34 -1.04
C GLU A 30 3.94 15.10 -1.53
N THR A 31 3.39 15.94 -0.66
CA THR A 31 2.29 16.85 -1.00
C THR A 31 2.85 18.26 -1.07
N ILE A 32 2.74 18.88 -2.23
CA ILE A 32 3.29 20.20 -2.52
C ILE A 32 2.15 21.22 -2.53
N GLY A 33 2.38 22.34 -1.88
CA GLY A 33 1.42 23.44 -1.72
C GLY A 33 2.09 24.61 -1.01
N SER A 34 1.28 25.50 -0.46
CA SER A 34 1.78 26.67 0.28
C SER A 34 1.01 26.90 1.57
N GLY A 35 1.70 27.37 2.61
CA GLY A 35 1.10 27.66 3.90
C GLY A 35 0.73 26.42 4.71
N THR A 36 -0.02 26.64 5.79
CA THR A 36 -0.54 25.58 6.66
C THR A 36 -2.00 25.35 6.34
N CYS A 37 -2.35 24.15 5.88
CA CYS A 37 -3.70 23.82 5.44
C CYS A 37 -4.14 22.46 5.99
N SER A 38 -5.45 22.34 6.22
CA SER A 38 -6.08 21.02 6.32
C SER A 38 -6.29 20.44 4.93
N TYR A 39 -6.00 19.15 4.76
CA TYR A 39 -6.25 18.44 3.51
C TYR A 39 -6.53 16.97 3.77
N THR A 40 -7.24 16.34 2.84
CA THR A 40 -7.48 14.90 2.80
C THR A 40 -6.67 14.27 1.68
N LEU A 41 -5.95 13.20 2.01
CA LEU A 41 -5.19 12.37 1.09
C LEU A 41 -5.89 11.00 0.99
N ASP A 42 -6.41 10.68 -0.19
CA ASP A 42 -6.91 9.37 -0.57
C ASP A 42 -5.78 8.59 -1.24
N PHE A 43 -5.43 7.44 -0.69
CA PHE A 43 -4.33 6.61 -1.22
C PHE A 43 -4.77 5.75 -2.41
N GLY A 44 -6.07 5.68 -2.71
CA GLY A 44 -6.61 4.88 -3.81
C GLY A 44 -6.73 3.39 -3.50
N ASP A 45 -6.41 2.97 -2.27
CA ASP A 45 -6.54 1.58 -1.78
C ASP A 45 -7.74 1.40 -0.84
N GLY A 46 -8.63 2.41 -0.78
CA GLY A 46 -9.77 2.48 0.15
C GLY A 46 -9.47 3.20 1.46
N ASN A 47 -8.19 3.46 1.78
CA ASN A 47 -7.80 4.24 2.96
C ASN A 47 -7.64 5.73 2.63
N ARG A 48 -7.91 6.57 3.63
CA ARG A 48 -7.70 8.02 3.56
C ARG A 48 -7.06 8.52 4.85
N ASP A 49 -6.36 9.63 4.74
CA ASP A 49 -5.85 10.38 5.88
C ASP A 49 -6.25 11.86 5.75
N THR A 50 -6.67 12.48 6.85
CA THR A 50 -6.96 13.91 6.90
C THR A 50 -6.10 14.55 7.96
N ARG A 51 -5.37 15.60 7.58
CA ARG A 51 -4.40 16.25 8.45
C ARG A 51 -4.25 17.73 8.17
N SER A 52 -3.71 18.45 9.15
CA SER A 52 -3.37 19.87 9.04
C SER A 52 -1.86 20.06 9.22
N ARG A 53 -1.18 20.44 8.15
CA ARG A 53 0.29 20.56 8.09
C ARG A 53 0.71 21.75 7.23
N GLN A 54 1.92 22.23 7.47
CA GLN A 54 2.59 23.16 6.57
C GLN A 54 3.10 22.37 5.35
N PHE A 55 2.94 22.94 4.16
CA PHE A 55 3.49 22.35 2.94
C PHE A 55 4.97 22.75 2.71
N PRO A 56 5.79 21.88 2.09
CA PRO A 56 5.44 20.52 1.69
C PRO A 56 5.32 19.56 2.88
N ASP A 57 4.41 18.57 2.80
CA ASP A 57 4.28 17.50 3.79
C ASP A 57 4.61 16.13 3.17
N HIS A 58 5.21 15.25 3.97
CA HIS A 58 5.70 13.93 3.55
C HIS A 58 4.91 12.84 4.29
N VAL A 59 4.12 12.07 3.53
CA VAL A 59 3.22 11.05 4.07
C VAL A 59 3.74 9.66 3.78
N ARG A 60 3.99 8.85 4.81
CA ARG A 60 4.30 7.43 4.63
C ARG A 60 3.02 6.60 4.61
N HIS A 61 2.87 5.73 3.60
CA HIS A 61 1.76 4.79 3.49
C HIS A 61 2.22 3.40 3.06
N ASN A 62 1.58 2.36 3.60
CA ASN A 62 1.86 0.96 3.28
C ASN A 62 0.74 0.41 2.40
N TYR A 63 1.04 0.16 1.12
CA TYR A 63 0.08 -0.48 0.21
C TYR A 63 0.01 -1.99 0.47
N PRO A 64 -1.20 -2.58 0.50
CA PRO A 64 -1.38 -3.98 0.87
C PRO A 64 -0.92 -4.97 -0.21
N ALA A 65 -0.93 -4.56 -1.48
CA ALA A 65 -0.56 -5.41 -2.60
C ALA A 65 0.13 -4.62 -3.74
N PRO A 66 0.83 -5.31 -4.64
CA PRO A 66 1.24 -4.73 -5.92
C PRO A 66 0.03 -4.44 -6.80
N ASP A 67 -0.19 -3.18 -7.15
CA ASP A 67 -1.24 -2.72 -8.05
C ASP A 67 -0.95 -1.29 -8.57
N LYS A 68 -1.83 -0.76 -9.40
CA LYS A 68 -1.90 0.64 -9.81
C LYS A 68 -2.93 1.38 -8.95
N TYR A 69 -2.46 2.26 -8.09
CA TYR A 69 -3.29 3.10 -7.22
C TYR A 69 -3.39 4.53 -7.78
N THR A 70 -4.57 5.15 -7.64
CA THR A 70 -4.77 6.57 -7.94
C THR A 70 -4.79 7.34 -6.63
N VAL A 71 -3.70 8.06 -6.35
CA VAL A 71 -3.57 8.88 -5.15
C VAL A 71 -4.16 10.26 -5.43
N ALA A 72 -5.00 10.77 -4.52
CA ALA A 72 -5.65 12.06 -4.65
C ALA A 72 -5.53 12.89 -3.37
N ALA A 73 -5.09 14.14 -3.50
CA ALA A 73 -5.09 15.11 -2.41
C ALA A 73 -6.13 16.20 -2.69
N ALA A 74 -6.88 16.60 -1.67
CA ALA A 74 -7.82 17.72 -1.72
C ALA A 74 -7.68 18.57 -0.47
N ALA A 75 -7.46 19.88 -0.64
CA ALA A 75 -7.45 20.82 0.47
C ALA A 75 -8.87 21.03 1.01
N ASN A 76 -8.98 21.17 2.32
CA ASN A 76 -10.23 21.49 3.00
C ASN A 76 -10.35 23.02 3.19
N PRO A 77 -11.58 23.58 3.20
CA PRO A 77 -11.80 24.99 3.48
C PRO A 77 -11.12 25.44 4.80
N PRO A 78 -10.59 26.67 4.88
CA PRO A 78 -10.63 27.72 3.86
C PRO A 78 -9.56 27.58 2.76
N CYS A 79 -8.70 26.56 2.83
CA CYS A 79 -7.75 26.28 1.77
C CYS A 79 -8.46 25.71 0.54
N SER A 80 -7.81 25.81 -0.62
CA SER A 80 -8.31 25.27 -1.88
C SER A 80 -7.17 24.64 -2.68
N GLY A 81 -7.54 23.73 -3.58
CA GLY A 81 -6.58 23.00 -4.41
C GLY A 81 -6.79 21.49 -4.36
N SER A 82 -6.40 20.82 -5.42
CA SER A 82 -6.38 19.36 -5.49
C SER A 82 -5.30 18.88 -6.45
N ALA A 83 -4.81 17.67 -6.23
CA ALA A 83 -3.84 17.02 -7.09
C ALA A 83 -4.13 15.52 -7.15
N ARG A 84 -3.79 14.88 -8.27
CA ARG A 84 -3.90 13.44 -8.44
C ARG A 84 -2.68 12.89 -9.17
N THR A 85 -2.25 11.70 -8.80
CA THR A 85 -1.18 10.98 -9.49
C THR A 85 -1.43 9.48 -9.48
N THR A 86 -0.85 8.79 -10.45
CA THR A 86 -0.85 7.33 -10.52
C THR A 86 0.42 6.79 -9.88
N LEU A 87 0.26 5.86 -8.94
CA LEU A 87 1.37 5.14 -8.32
C LEU A 87 1.28 3.66 -8.69
N VAL A 88 2.36 3.11 -9.24
CA VAL A 88 2.45 1.67 -9.58
C VAL A 88 3.34 0.97 -8.57
N ILE A 89 2.76 0.11 -7.73
CA ILE A 89 3.48 -0.74 -6.79
C ILE A 89 3.79 -2.06 -7.47
N ARG A 90 5.07 -2.43 -7.49
CA ARG A 90 5.53 -3.69 -8.09
C ARG A 90 5.82 -4.73 -7.01
N PRO A 91 5.65 -6.04 -7.30
CA PRO A 91 6.07 -7.10 -6.38
C PRO A 91 7.57 -6.98 -6.08
N ARG A 92 7.96 -7.36 -4.86
CA ARG A 92 9.38 -7.58 -4.56
C ARG A 92 9.84 -8.84 -5.30
N ARG A 93 10.90 -8.70 -6.10
CA ARG A 93 11.62 -9.85 -6.68
C ARG A 93 12.39 -10.59 -5.61
#